data_AF-A0A944AUG2-F1
#
_entry.id   AF-A0A944AUG2-F1
#
_cell.length_a   1.000
_cell.length_b   1.000
_cell.length_c   1.000
_cell.angle_alpha   90.00
_cell.angle_beta   90.00
_cell.angle_gamma   90.00
#
_symmetry.space_group_name_H-M   'P 1'
#
loop_
_entity.id
_entity.type
_entity.pdbx_description
1 polymer ?
#
loop_
_entity_poly.entity_id
_entity_poly.type
_entity_poly.pdbx_seq_one_letter_code
_entity_poly.pdbx_strand_id
1 'polypeptide(L)'
;MEKNEIQYSPKSRMKALLFSSLLGQVGVHSYYLGHILAGVGHSILLALSLSFIITKNPWISIAAVAVNLNWALAEAIVIATGHGKDAYQLRVRNWKSTRATFNKDDFVIGDWNCPSCSTKNYASFAFCKKCGTAKEIKEIN
;
A
#
# COMPACT_ATOMS: atom_id res chain seq x y z
N MET A 1 0.97 -19.42 -23.76
CA MET A 1 0.22 -18.43 -22.97
C MET A 1 0.98 -18.23 -21.68
N GLU A 2 1.88 -17.25 -21.66
CA GLU A 2 2.62 -16.86 -20.46
C GLU A 2 1.60 -16.34 -19.45
N LYS A 3 1.39 -17.10 -18.38
CA LYS A 3 0.42 -16.77 -17.36
C LYS A 3 1.03 -15.60 -16.59
N ASN A 4 0.68 -14.37 -16.96
CA ASN A 4 1.12 -13.14 -16.29
C ASN A 4 1.02 -13.34 -14.77
N GLU A 5 2.15 -13.61 -14.13
CA GLU A 5 2.20 -13.76 -12.68
C GLU A 5 1.81 -12.40 -12.12
N ILE A 6 0.63 -12.34 -11.50
CA ILE A 6 0.14 -11.08 -10.96
C ILE A 6 1.04 -10.73 -9.78
N GLN A 7 1.96 -9.80 -9.98
CA GLN A 7 2.88 -9.33 -8.96
C GLN A 7 2.11 -8.42 -7.97
N TYR A 8 2.11 -8.76 -6.68
CA TYR A 8 1.32 -8.06 -5.64
C TYR A 8 2.17 -7.41 -4.55
N SER A 9 2.11 -6.09 -4.38
CA SER A 9 2.91 -5.37 -3.37
C SER A 9 2.61 -5.83 -1.92
N PRO A 10 3.63 -6.16 -1.10
CA PRO A 10 3.47 -6.68 0.25
C PRO A 10 3.21 -5.56 1.26
N LYS A 11 2.09 -4.82 1.11
CA LYS A 11 1.71 -3.73 2.02
C LYS A 11 0.48 -4.13 2.84
N SER A 12 0.51 -3.89 4.15
CA SER A 12 -0.60 -4.17 5.08
C SER A 12 -1.64 -3.05 5.08
N ARG A 13 -2.93 -3.40 4.97
CA ARG A 13 -4.06 -2.45 5.09
C ARG A 13 -4.20 -1.89 6.50
N MET A 14 -3.92 -2.68 7.53
CA MET A 14 -3.96 -2.21 8.92
C MET A 14 -2.94 -1.08 9.12
N LYS A 15 -1.71 -1.26 8.62
CA LYS A 15 -0.69 -0.19 8.69
C LYS A 15 -1.11 1.04 7.90
N ALA A 16 -1.66 0.85 6.69
CA ALA A 16 -2.21 1.95 5.89
C ALA A 16 -3.31 2.74 6.61
N LEU A 17 -4.27 2.03 7.21
CA LEU A 17 -5.34 2.61 8.01
C LEU A 17 -4.81 3.37 9.22
N LEU A 18 -3.90 2.76 10.00
CA LEU A 18 -3.28 3.41 11.16
C LEU A 18 -2.53 4.68 10.76
N PHE A 19 -1.74 4.64 9.69
CA PHE A 19 -1.05 5.83 9.18
C PHE A 19 -2.02 6.89 8.66
N SER A 20 -3.12 6.49 8.01
CA SER A 20 -4.16 7.42 7.57
C SER A 20 -4.96 8.03 8.73
N SER A 21 -5.22 7.28 9.81
CA SER A 21 -5.99 7.81 10.94
C SER A 21 -5.14 8.71 11.84
N LEU A 22 -3.87 8.37 12.05
CA LEU A 22 -2.96 9.14 12.93
C LEU A 22 -2.32 10.33 12.21
N LEU A 23 -1.96 10.16 10.94
CA LEU A 23 -1.15 11.11 10.17
C LEU A 23 -1.71 11.32 8.75
N GLY A 24 -2.99 11.00 8.51
CA GLY A 24 -3.60 11.10 7.18
C GLY A 24 -3.61 12.53 6.65
N GLN A 25 -3.78 13.52 7.52
CA GLN A 25 -3.65 14.92 7.15
C GLN A 25 -2.26 15.24 6.60
N VAL A 26 -1.21 14.54 7.03
CA VAL A 26 0.18 14.79 6.56
C VAL A 26 0.50 14.01 5.28
N GLY A 27 -0.43 13.19 4.78
CA GLY A 27 -0.25 12.40 3.54
C GLY A 27 0.61 11.15 3.74
N VAL A 28 0.82 10.70 4.99
CA VAL A 28 1.71 9.57 5.33
C VAL A 28 1.29 8.26 4.65
N HIS A 29 0.00 8.07 4.40
CA HIS A 29 -0.49 6.93 3.63
C HIS A 29 0.08 6.88 2.20
N SER A 30 0.15 8.02 1.51
CA SER A 30 0.70 8.11 0.16
C SER A 30 2.18 7.72 0.14
N TYR A 31 2.97 8.19 1.12
CA TYR A 31 4.37 7.78 1.30
C TYR A 31 4.51 6.28 1.58
N TYR A 32 3.65 5.71 2.42
CA TYR A 32 3.62 4.26 2.69
C TYR A 32 3.31 3.45 1.42
N LEU A 33 2.44 3.97 0.54
CA LEU A 33 2.18 3.40 -0.77
C LEU A 33 3.29 3.69 -1.81
N GLY A 34 4.28 4.52 -1.47
CA GLY A 34 5.40 4.88 -2.35
C GLY A 34 5.11 6.07 -3.27
N HIS A 35 3.94 6.70 -3.15
CA HIS A 35 3.53 7.88 -3.90
C HIS A 35 4.18 9.14 -3.28
N ILE A 36 5.50 9.27 -3.43
CA ILE A 36 6.29 10.35 -2.79
C ILE A 36 5.81 11.73 -3.26
N LEU A 37 5.58 11.92 -4.57
CA LEU A 37 5.18 13.22 -5.11
C LEU A 37 3.82 13.68 -4.56
N ALA A 38 2.83 12.78 -4.49
CA ALA A 38 1.53 13.07 -3.90
C ALA A 38 1.65 13.36 -2.39
N GLY A 39 2.49 12.60 -1.67
CA GLY A 39 2.78 12.85 -0.27
C GLY A 39 3.38 14.23 -0.02
N VAL A 40 4.39 14.63 -0.80
CA VAL A 40 5.08 15.94 -0.68
C VAL A 40 4.13 17.07 -1.01
N GLY A 41 3.33 16.94 -2.08
CA GLY A 41 2.31 17.93 -2.43
C GLY A 41 1.32 18.15 -1.30
N HIS A 42 0.88 17.07 -0.64
CA HIS A 42 -0.05 17.16 0.48
C HIS A 42 0.58 17.83 1.72
N SER A 43 1.84 17.50 2.03
CA SER A 43 2.57 18.15 3.13
C SER A 43 2.72 19.66 2.90
N ILE A 44 2.95 20.10 1.65
CA ILE A 44 3.03 21.52 1.28
C ILE A 44 1.66 22.20 1.43
N LEU A 45 0.57 21.57 0.94
CA LEU A 45 -0.78 22.11 1.06
C LEU A 45 -1.20 22.31 2.52
N LEU A 46 -0.86 21.36 3.40
CA LEU A 46 -1.05 21.52 4.83
C LEU A 46 -0.28 22.72 5.40
N ALA A 47 1.01 22.83 5.09
CA ALA A 47 1.85 23.92 5.60
C ALA A 47 1.33 25.29 5.14
N LEU A 48 0.90 25.40 3.88
CA LEU A 48 0.25 26.59 3.36
C LEU A 48 -1.08 26.87 4.09
N SER A 49 -1.92 25.85 4.29
CA SER A 49 -3.20 26.02 4.99
C SER A 49 -3.04 26.49 6.45
N LEU A 50 -2.03 26.00 7.17
CA LEU A 50 -1.71 26.44 8.53
C LEU A 50 -1.25 27.90 8.57
N SER A 51 -0.53 28.34 7.53
CA SER A 51 -0.10 29.73 7.37
C SER A 51 -1.30 30.67 7.14
N PHE A 52 -2.36 30.19 6.49
CA PHE A 52 -3.58 30.98 6.25
C PHE A 52 -4.46 31.16 7.49
N ILE A 53 -4.33 30.33 8.53
CA ILE A 53 -5.03 30.52 9.80
C ILE A 53 -4.61 31.84 10.48
N ILE A 54 -3.41 32.35 10.16
CA ILE A 54 -2.89 33.64 10.63
C ILE A 54 -3.52 34.81 9.85
N THR A 55 -4.03 34.55 8.63
CA THR A 55 -4.73 35.59 7.87
C THR A 55 -6.08 35.88 8.53
N LYS A 56 -6.35 37.14 8.84
CA LYS A 56 -7.65 37.57 9.41
C LYS A 56 -8.84 37.43 8.42
N ASN A 57 -8.66 36.72 7.30
CA ASN A 57 -9.69 36.51 6.30
C ASN A 57 -10.30 35.10 6.43
N PRO A 58 -11.54 34.99 6.95
CA PRO A 58 -12.17 33.70 7.23
C PRO A 58 -12.45 32.88 5.97
N TRP A 59 -12.69 33.52 4.82
CA TRP A 59 -13.00 32.82 3.57
C TRP A 59 -11.82 32.00 3.05
N ILE A 60 -10.60 32.51 3.24
CA ILE A 60 -9.38 31.82 2.82
C ILE A 60 -9.14 30.59 3.72
N SER A 61 -9.31 30.73 5.03
CA SER A 61 -9.21 29.62 5.98
C SER A 61 -10.25 28.54 5.72
N ILE A 62 -11.51 28.92 5.43
CA ILE A 62 -12.58 27.97 5.08
C ILE A 62 -12.24 27.20 3.81
N ALA A 63 -11.78 27.88 2.77
CA ALA A 63 -11.38 27.22 1.52
C ALA A 63 -10.22 26.24 1.73
N ALA A 64 -9.21 26.61 2.52
CA ALA A 64 -8.06 25.76 2.80
C ALA A 64 -8.45 24.49 3.57
N VAL A 65 -9.31 24.62 4.58
CA VAL A 65 -9.85 23.48 5.34
C VAL A 65 -10.68 22.56 4.44
N ALA A 66 -11.52 23.13 3.56
CA ALA A 66 -12.35 22.35 2.64
C ALA A 66 -11.51 21.51 1.67
N VAL A 67 -10.42 22.07 1.11
CA VAL A 67 -9.52 21.32 0.22
C VAL A 67 -8.88 20.13 0.94
N ASN A 68 -8.39 20.35 2.16
CA ASN A 68 -7.78 19.28 2.96
C ASN A 68 -8.77 18.16 3.33
N LEU A 69 -10.01 18.52 3.69
CA LEU A 69 -11.06 17.54 4.01
C LEU A 69 -11.49 16.72 2.78
N ASN A 70 -11.61 17.35 1.60
CA ASN A 70 -11.94 16.64 0.37
C ASN A 70 -10.87 15.61 -0.01
N TRP A 71 -9.59 15.97 0.11
CA TRP A 71 -8.50 15.03 -0.15
C TRP A 71 -8.46 13.88 0.87
N ALA A 72 -8.63 14.18 2.16
CA ALA A 72 -8.69 13.16 3.21
C ALA A 72 -9.86 12.18 2.98
N LEU A 73 -11.00 12.68 2.50
CA LEU A 73 -12.15 11.86 2.13
C LEU A 73 -11.84 10.96 0.93
N ALA A 74 -11.16 11.47 -0.10
CA ALA A 74 -10.76 10.67 -1.27
C ALA A 74 -9.85 9.50 -0.87
N GLU A 75 -8.85 9.74 -0.02
CA GLU A 75 -7.98 8.68 0.53
C GLU A 75 -8.78 7.68 1.37
N ALA A 76 -9.71 8.16 2.22
CA ALA A 76 -10.58 7.30 3.01
C ALA A 76 -11.47 6.40 2.14
N ILE A 77 -12.02 6.92 1.03
CA ILE A 77 -12.82 6.15 0.07
C ILE A 77 -11.98 5.07 -0.60
N VAL A 78 -10.77 5.40 -1.05
CA VAL A 78 -9.86 4.40 -1.61
C VAL A 78 -9.65 3.30 -0.56
N ILE A 79 -9.24 3.66 0.66
CA ILE A 79 -9.00 2.74 1.80
C ILE A 79 -10.21 1.87 2.13
N ALA A 80 -11.41 2.44 2.14
CA ALA A 80 -12.64 1.73 2.41
C ALA A 80 -12.97 0.72 1.29
N THR A 81 -12.84 1.14 0.03
CA THR A 81 -13.33 0.38 -1.14
C THR A 81 -12.55 -0.89 -1.44
N GLY A 82 -11.28 -1.01 -1.08
CA GLY A 82 -10.55 -2.24 -1.39
C GLY A 82 -9.44 -2.12 -2.43
N HIS A 83 -9.45 -1.01 -3.17
CA HIS A 83 -8.97 -0.96 -4.55
C HIS A 83 -7.67 -0.16 -4.72
N GLY A 84 -6.86 -0.04 -3.66
CA GLY A 84 -5.58 0.66 -3.71
C GLY A 84 -4.59 0.04 -4.70
N LYS A 85 -3.81 0.89 -5.37
CA LYS A 85 -2.58 0.55 -6.11
C LYS A 85 -1.39 1.27 -5.50
N ASP A 86 -0.22 0.66 -5.52
CA ASP A 86 1.02 1.34 -5.12
C ASP A 86 1.60 2.20 -6.26
N ALA A 87 2.72 2.87 -6.01
CA ALA A 87 3.41 3.72 -7.01
C ALA A 87 3.82 2.96 -8.29
N TYR A 88 3.92 1.64 -8.22
CA TYR A 88 4.24 0.77 -9.36
C TYR A 88 2.99 0.21 -10.05
N GLN A 89 1.79 0.75 -9.74
CA GLN A 89 0.50 0.28 -10.27
C GLN A 89 0.14 -1.17 -9.89
N LEU A 90 0.86 -1.76 -8.92
CA LEU A 90 0.61 -3.13 -8.46
C LEU A 90 -0.56 -3.16 -7.48
N ARG A 91 -1.35 -4.23 -7.53
CA ARG A 91 -2.41 -4.47 -6.53
C ARG A 91 -1.78 -4.76 -5.17
N VAL A 92 -2.25 -4.10 -4.12
CA VAL A 92 -1.81 -4.35 -2.74
C VAL A 92 -2.57 -5.53 -2.12
N ARG A 93 -1.86 -6.62 -1.83
CA ARG A 93 -2.44 -7.91 -1.44
C ARG A 93 -3.33 -7.85 -0.21
N ASN A 94 -2.91 -7.12 0.83
CA ASN A 94 -3.58 -7.18 2.14
C ASN A 94 -4.79 -6.24 2.24
N TRP A 95 -5.26 -5.66 1.13
CA TRP A 95 -6.44 -4.82 1.17
C TRP A 95 -7.73 -5.64 1.28
N LYS A 96 -7.78 -6.80 0.62
CA LYS A 96 -8.85 -7.80 0.71
C LYS A 96 -8.72 -8.72 1.92
N SER A 97 -8.22 -8.24 3.07
CA SER A 97 -8.04 -9.10 4.26
C SER A 97 -9.35 -9.39 5.02
N THR A 98 -10.41 -9.78 4.31
CA THR A 98 -11.37 -10.70 4.90
C THR A 98 -10.89 -12.11 4.56
N ARG A 99 -10.68 -12.93 5.60
CA ARG A 99 -10.28 -14.35 5.50
C ARG A 99 -11.13 -15.15 4.50
N ALA A 100 -12.33 -14.66 4.18
CA ALA A 100 -13.27 -15.23 3.22
C ALA A 100 -12.83 -15.20 1.74
N THR A 101 -11.83 -14.40 1.34
CA THR A 101 -11.41 -14.32 -0.09
C THR A 101 -9.98 -14.77 -0.38
N PHE A 102 -9.24 -15.25 0.65
CA PHE A 102 -7.88 -15.72 0.44
C PHE A 102 -7.92 -17.17 -0.03
N ASN A 103 -7.76 -17.41 -1.32
CA ASN A 103 -7.51 -18.77 -1.80
C ASN A 103 -6.11 -19.18 -1.34
N LYS A 104 -5.99 -20.32 -0.66
CA LYS A 104 -4.70 -20.86 -0.18
C LYS A 104 -3.70 -21.08 -1.33
N ASP A 105 -4.22 -21.15 -2.55
CA ASP A 105 -3.46 -21.39 -3.78
C ASP A 105 -2.88 -20.10 -4.41
N ASP A 106 -3.33 -18.90 -4.03
CA ASP A 106 -2.85 -17.63 -4.61
C ASP A 106 -1.39 -17.32 -4.24
N PHE A 107 -0.53 -17.11 -5.24
CA PHE A 107 0.88 -16.74 -5.04
C PHE A 107 1.03 -15.32 -4.47
N VAL A 108 1.99 -15.18 -3.57
CA VAL A 108 2.30 -13.96 -2.83
C VAL A 108 3.70 -13.54 -3.21
N ILE A 109 3.99 -12.23 -3.29
CA ILE A 109 5.38 -11.80 -3.51
C ILE A 109 6.29 -12.44 -2.45
N GLY A 110 7.32 -13.14 -2.94
CA GLY A 110 8.31 -13.84 -2.15
C GLY A 110 8.02 -15.32 -1.95
N ASP A 111 6.77 -15.78 -2.06
CA ASP A 111 6.44 -17.21 -2.14
C ASP A 111 7.14 -17.81 -3.35
N TRP A 112 7.57 -19.05 -3.23
CA TRP A 112 8.40 -19.70 -4.24
C TRP A 112 7.95 -21.14 -4.45
N ASN A 113 8.03 -21.61 -5.70
CA ASN A 113 7.83 -23.01 -6.02
C ASN A 113 9.14 -23.76 -5.82
N CYS A 114 9.07 -24.90 -5.14
CA CYS A 114 10.23 -25.77 -5.03
C CYS A 114 10.67 -26.25 -6.42
N PRO A 115 11.95 -26.07 -6.81
CA PRO A 115 12.44 -26.54 -8.11
C PRO A 115 12.48 -28.06 -8.22
N SER A 116 12.54 -28.77 -7.09
CA SER A 116 12.61 -30.25 -7.06
C SER A 116 11.23 -30.91 -7.11
N CYS A 117 10.23 -30.38 -6.38
CA CYS A 117 8.95 -31.07 -6.18
C CYS A 117 7.71 -30.20 -6.48
N SER A 118 7.91 -29.04 -7.09
CA SER A 118 6.87 -28.07 -7.49
C SER A 118 5.90 -27.67 -6.39
N THR A 119 6.29 -27.87 -5.13
CA THR A 119 5.46 -27.51 -3.97
C THR A 119 5.62 -26.03 -3.68
N LYS A 120 4.49 -25.34 -3.54
CA LYS A 120 4.44 -23.95 -3.11
C LYS A 120 4.91 -23.79 -1.66
N ASN A 121 5.92 -22.97 -1.46
CA ASN A 121 6.48 -22.59 -0.17
C ASN A 121 6.22 -21.10 0.10
N TYR A 122 6.02 -20.75 1.37
CA TYR A 122 5.93 -19.35 1.79
C TYR A 122 7.27 -18.63 1.65
N ALA A 123 7.21 -17.31 1.46
CA ALA A 123 8.39 -16.46 1.33
C ALA A 123 9.44 -16.62 2.44
N SER A 124 8.97 -16.87 3.66
CA SER A 124 9.79 -17.04 4.86
C SER A 124 10.53 -18.38 4.94
N PHE A 125 10.16 -19.37 4.13
CA PHE A 125 10.84 -20.66 4.14
C PHE A 125 12.12 -20.58 3.32
N ALA A 126 13.25 -20.88 3.97
CA ALA A 126 14.54 -21.08 3.31
C ALA A 126 14.66 -22.47 2.64
N PHE A 127 13.87 -23.45 3.10
CA PHE A 127 13.85 -24.82 2.59
C PHE A 127 12.42 -25.26 2.28
N CYS A 128 12.25 -26.16 1.30
CA CYS A 128 10.94 -26.63 0.91
C CYS A 128 10.28 -27.42 2.03
N LYS A 129 9.03 -27.07 2.36
CA LYS A 129 8.25 -27.73 3.43
C LYS A 129 7.97 -29.23 3.17
N LYS A 130 8.11 -29.70 1.93
CA LYS A 130 7.81 -31.08 1.53
C LYS A 130 9.06 -31.94 1.37
N CYS A 131 10.10 -31.42 0.71
CA CYS A 131 11.29 -32.20 0.35
C CYS A 131 12.62 -31.63 0.90
N GLY A 132 12.59 -30.50 1.60
CA GLY A 132 13.79 -29.90 2.19
C GLY A 132 14.75 -29.21 1.20
N THR A 133 14.44 -29.17 -0.10
CA THR A 133 15.27 -28.46 -1.10
C THR A 133 15.40 -26.98 -0.75
N ALA A 134 16.61 -26.43 -0.82
CA ALA A 134 16.88 -25.02 -0.54
C ALA A 134 16.18 -24.10 -1.57
N LYS A 135 15.77 -22.91 -1.11
CA LYS A 135 15.29 -21.84 -1.97
C LYS A 135 16.42 -21.38 -2.88
N GLU A 136 16.17 -21.38 -4.19
CA GLU A 136 17.13 -20.85 -5.16
C GLU A 136 17.23 -19.33 -4.99
N ILE A 137 18.40 -18.83 -4.60
CA ILE A 137 18.70 -17.40 -4.59
C ILE A 137 19.28 -17.10 -5.97
N LYS A 138 18.49 -16.53 -6.87
CA LYS A 138 19.03 -15.99 -8.12
C LYS A 138 19.70 -14.66 -7.79
N GLU A 139 21.03 -14.67 -7.74
CA GLU A 139 21.80 -13.43 -7.77
C GLU A 139 21.53 -12.74 -9.10
N ILE A 140 20.95 -11.54 -9.04
CA ILE A 140 20.70 -10.71 -10.22
C ILE A 140 22.03 -10.01 -10.51
N ASN A 141 22.77 -10.49 -11.50
CA ASN A 141 23.89 -9.77 -12.10
C ASN A 141 23.39 -8.69 -13.07
#